data_AF-A0A832AMD2-F1
#
_entry.id   AF-A0A832AMD2-F1
#
_cell.length_a   1.000
_cell.length_b   1.000
_cell.length_c   1.000
_cell.angle_alpha   90.00
_cell.angle_beta   90.00
_cell.angle_gamma   90.00
#
_symmetry.space_group_name_H-M   'P 1'
#
loop_
_entity.id
_entity.type
_entity.pdbx_description
1 polymer ?
#
loop_
_entity_poly.entity_id
_entity_poly.type
_entity_poly.pdbx_seq_one_letter_code
_entity_poly.pdbx_strand_id
1 'polypeptide(L)'
;MATSAVGRAGEELAAQWYRDAGFAVVAQNWRCDLGEIDLVCARGRLLVVCEVKARTSLVHGAPVEAVGRVKQHRLRRLAARYLAESGRRGVTVRFDVASVLAGRVEIVPNAF
;
A
#
# COMPACT_ATOMS: atom_id res chain seq x y z
N MET A 1 -17.62 6.34 7.75
CA MET A 1 -17.37 6.45 6.30
C MET A 1 -16.90 7.88 6.02
N ALA A 2 -15.59 8.11 6.00
CA ALA A 2 -14.98 9.37 5.57
C ALA A 2 -14.23 9.08 4.26
N THR A 3 -14.96 8.95 3.15
CA THR A 3 -14.68 7.83 2.24
C THR A 3 -13.86 8.15 0.99
N SER A 4 -13.48 9.39 0.69
CA SER A 4 -12.63 9.67 -0.49
C SER A 4 -11.50 10.66 -0.24
N ALA A 5 -11.78 11.81 0.36
CA ALA A 5 -10.75 12.83 0.60
C ALA A 5 -9.72 12.40 1.67
N VAL A 6 -10.18 11.81 2.77
CA VAL A 6 -9.29 11.30 3.84
C VAL A 6 -8.45 10.12 3.35
N GLY A 7 -9.05 9.22 2.56
CA GLY A 7 -8.32 8.11 1.93
C GLY A 7 -7.20 8.61 1.03
N ARG A 8 -7.53 9.51 0.09
CA ARG A 8 -6.57 10.08 -0.85
C ARG A 8 -5.46 10.88 -0.17
N ALA A 9 -5.79 11.66 0.87
CA ALA A 9 -4.80 12.38 1.65
C ALA A 9 -3.86 11.40 2.39
N GLY A 10 -4.40 10.29 2.91
CA GLY A 10 -3.59 9.23 3.51
C GLY A 10 -2.66 8.55 2.49
N GLU A 11 -3.15 8.24 1.31
CA GLU A 11 -2.34 7.66 0.22
C GLU A 11 -1.20 8.59 -0.19
N GLU A 12 -1.46 9.89 -0.32
CA GLU A 12 -0.41 10.84 -0.68
C GLU A 12 0.63 11.01 0.44
N LEU A 13 0.21 11.00 1.71
CA LEU A 13 1.15 11.02 2.84
C LEU A 13 2.02 9.75 2.88
N ALA A 14 1.43 8.58 2.65
CA ALA A 14 2.18 7.33 2.56
C ALA A 14 3.12 7.30 1.34
N ALA A 15 2.67 7.80 0.19
CA ALA A 15 3.50 7.95 -1.00
C ALA A 15 4.69 8.88 -0.74
N GLN A 16 4.47 10.02 -0.08
CA GLN A 16 5.54 10.95 0.28
C GLN A 16 6.55 10.29 1.22
N TRP A 17 6.09 9.54 2.22
CA TRP A 17 6.98 8.78 3.10
C TRP A 17 7.89 7.83 2.30
N TYR A 18 7.35 7.10 1.32
CA TYR A 18 8.16 6.21 0.47
C TYR A 18 9.17 6.98 -0.38
N ARG A 19 8.79 8.14 -0.94
CA ARG A 19 9.71 9.02 -1.70
C ARG A 19 10.86 9.48 -0.82
N ASP A 20 10.56 9.95 0.39
CA ASP A 20 11.57 10.41 1.36
C ASP A 20 12.48 9.25 1.82
N ALA A 21 11.95 8.02 1.87
CA ALA A 21 12.72 6.80 2.15
C ALA A 21 13.50 6.25 0.92
N GLY A 22 13.56 7.00 -0.18
CA GLY A 22 14.32 6.67 -1.38
C GLY A 22 13.68 5.63 -2.30
N PHE A 23 12.36 5.44 -2.22
CA PHE A 23 11.61 4.63 -3.18
C PHE A 23 11.01 5.52 -4.28
N ALA A 24 10.92 4.99 -5.49
CA ALA A 24 10.08 5.56 -6.53
C ALA A 24 8.64 5.06 -6.36
N VAL A 25 7.66 5.95 -6.28
CA VAL A 25 6.24 5.59 -6.34
C VAL A 25 5.87 5.40 -7.81
N VAL A 26 5.71 4.15 -8.24
CA VAL A 26 5.52 3.78 -9.65
C VAL A 26 4.05 3.58 -10.02
N ALA A 27 3.17 3.45 -9.03
CA ALA A 27 1.73 3.57 -9.21
C ALA A 27 1.05 4.01 -7.91
N GLN A 28 -0.04 4.76 -8.05
CA GLN A 28 -0.99 5.07 -6.98
C GLN A 28 -2.40 4.77 -7.49
N ASN A 29 -3.27 4.21 -6.65
CA ASN A 29 -4.64 3.82 -7.02
C ASN A 29 -4.68 2.99 -8.30
N TRP A 30 -3.77 2.03 -8.45
CA TRP A 30 -3.72 1.18 -9.63
C TRP A 30 -4.89 0.21 -9.62
N ARG A 31 -5.62 0.11 -10.74
CA ARG A 31 -6.87 -0.63 -10.84
C ARG A 31 -6.87 -1.58 -12.02
N CYS A 32 -7.47 -2.74 -11.81
CA CYS A 32 -7.83 -3.69 -12.85
C CYS A 32 -9.17 -4.36 -12.52
N ASP A 33 -9.58 -5.31 -13.35
CA ASP A 33 -10.79 -6.13 -13.15
C ASP A 33 -10.76 -6.96 -11.85
N LEU A 34 -9.58 -7.27 -11.31
CA LEU A 34 -9.41 -8.04 -10.07
C LEU A 34 -9.51 -7.18 -8.79
N GLY A 35 -9.48 -5.85 -8.91
CA GLY A 35 -9.50 -4.92 -7.78
C GLY A 35 -8.46 -3.81 -7.91
N GLU A 36 -8.00 -3.29 -6.76
CA GLU A 36 -7.11 -2.12 -6.70
C GLU A 36 -5.93 -2.34 -5.74
N ILE A 37 -4.82 -1.65 -6.07
CA ILE A 37 -3.64 -1.49 -5.22
C ILE A 37 -3.49 0.01 -4.92
N ASP A 38 -3.45 0.35 -3.64
CA ASP A 38 -3.32 1.75 -3.21
C ASP A 38 -1.99 2.35 -3.65
N LEU A 39 -0.87 1.67 -3.35
CA LEU A 39 0.47 2.13 -3.73
C LEU A 39 1.35 0.97 -4.25
N VAL A 40 2.11 1.25 -5.31
CA VAL A 40 3.24 0.43 -5.75
C VAL A 40 4.51 1.27 -5.72
N CYS A 41 5.49 0.83 -4.95
CA CYS A 41 6.77 1.53 -4.77
C CYS A 41 7.95 0.63 -5.17
N ALA A 42 9.01 1.22 -5.72
CA ALA A 42 10.17 0.49 -6.22
C ALA A 42 11.47 1.06 -5.67
N ARG A 43 12.40 0.17 -5.28
CA ARG A 43 13.78 0.53 -4.93
C ARG A 43 14.74 -0.58 -5.35
N GLY A 44 15.51 -0.34 -6.41
CA GLY A 44 16.32 -1.38 -7.04
C GLY A 44 15.45 -2.55 -7.51
N ARG A 45 15.73 -3.76 -7.00
CA ARG A 45 14.94 -4.98 -7.29
C ARG A 45 13.77 -5.22 -6.34
N LEU A 46 13.55 -4.35 -5.35
CA LEU A 46 12.42 -4.46 -4.44
C LEU A 46 11.20 -3.73 -5.02
N LEU A 47 10.08 -4.44 -5.14
CA LEU A 47 8.77 -3.87 -5.42
C LEU A 47 7.90 -4.02 -4.16
N VAL A 48 7.40 -2.92 -3.63
CA VAL A 48 6.50 -2.88 -2.50
C VAL A 48 5.08 -2.65 -2.99
N VAL A 49 4.17 -3.53 -2.61
CA VAL A 49 2.73 -3.33 -2.72
C VAL A 49 2.26 -2.90 -1.33
N CYS A 50 1.80 -1.66 -1.21
CA CYS A 50 1.40 -1.09 0.08
C CYS A 50 -0.09 -0.79 0.10
N GLU A 51 -0.76 -1.34 1.11
CA GLU A 51 -2.15 -1.02 1.47
C GLU A 51 -2.16 0.14 2.47
N VAL A 52 -3.00 1.16 2.24
CA VAL A 52 -3.07 2.37 3.05
C VAL A 52 -4.35 2.40 3.87
N LYS A 53 -4.21 2.52 5.19
CA LYS A 53 -5.32 2.65 6.14
C LYS A 53 -5.29 4.04 6.77
N ALA A 54 -6.07 4.97 6.21
CA ALA A 54 -6.26 6.29 6.79
C ALA A 54 -7.37 6.28 7.86
N ARG A 55 -7.09 6.84 9.05
CA ARG A 55 -8.05 6.99 10.14
C ARG A 55 -8.06 8.40 10.73
N THR A 56 -9.21 8.81 11.25
CA THR A 56 -9.43 10.11 11.90
C THR A 56 -9.44 10.05 13.44
N SER A 57 -9.49 8.85 14.04
CA SER A 57 -9.43 8.69 15.50
C SER A 57 -8.88 7.32 15.92
N LEU A 58 -8.33 7.25 17.13
CA LEU A 58 -7.84 6.02 17.80
C LEU A 58 -8.95 5.20 18.46
N VAL A 59 -10.20 5.68 18.43
CA VAL A 59 -11.33 5.11 19.19
C VAL A 59 -11.73 3.71 18.69
N HIS A 60 -11.19 3.25 17.55
CA HIS A 60 -11.42 1.92 17.00
C HIS A 60 -10.11 1.17 16.74
N GLY A 61 -9.68 0.37 17.72
CA GLY A 61 -8.86 -0.83 17.52
C GLY A 61 -7.35 -0.64 17.40
N ALA A 62 -6.63 -1.69 17.80
CA ALA A 62 -5.16 -1.81 17.96
C ALA A 62 -4.29 -1.27 16.79
N PRO A 63 -2.99 -1.02 17.02
CA PRO A 63 -2.12 -0.19 16.15
C PRO A 63 -2.03 -0.59 14.68
N VAL A 64 -2.29 -1.84 14.31
CA VAL A 64 -2.52 -2.24 12.91
C VAL A 64 -3.58 -3.31 12.90
N GLU A 65 -4.75 -3.00 12.35
CA GLU A 65 -5.72 -4.04 12.02
C GLU A 65 -5.09 -4.93 10.94
N ALA A 66 -4.78 -6.18 11.30
CA ALA A 66 -4.13 -7.13 10.40
C ALA A 66 -4.91 -7.26 9.07
N VAL A 67 -4.17 -7.35 7.96
CA VAL A 67 -4.80 -7.64 6.66
C VAL A 67 -5.26 -9.10 6.70
N GLY A 68 -6.57 -9.33 6.70
CA GLY A 68 -7.13 -10.68 6.76
C GLY A 68 -6.74 -11.54 5.54
N ARG A 69 -6.71 -12.87 5.71
CA ARG A 69 -6.23 -13.83 4.70
C ARG A 69 -6.82 -13.65 3.30
N VAL A 70 -8.13 -13.36 3.22
CA VAL A 70 -8.82 -13.11 1.93
C VAL A 70 -8.20 -11.91 1.20
N LYS A 71 -7.97 -10.81 1.92
CA LYS A 71 -7.38 -9.60 1.35
C LYS A 71 -5.91 -9.81 0.99
N GLN A 72 -5.15 -10.56 1.80
CA GLN A 72 -3.78 -10.95 1.46
C GLN A 72 -3.71 -11.73 0.15
N HIS A 73 -4.58 -12.73 -0.01
CA HIS A 73 -4.64 -13.53 -1.24
C HIS A 73 -4.97 -12.65 -2.47
N ARG A 74 -5.93 -11.73 -2.31
CA ARG A 74 -6.27 -10.76 -3.37
C ARG A 74 -5.09 -9.86 -3.74
N LEU A 75 -4.40 -9.29 -2.74
CA LEU A 75 -3.23 -8.42 -2.98
C LEU A 75 -2.09 -9.17 -3.67
N ARG A 76 -1.86 -10.45 -3.33
CA ARG A 76 -0.90 -11.30 -4.05
C ARG A 76 -1.26 -11.49 -5.52
N ARG A 77 -2.54 -11.73 -5.83
CA ARG A 77 -3.02 -11.83 -7.23
C ARG A 77 -2.89 -10.52 -7.99
N LEU A 78 -3.21 -9.40 -7.34
CA LEU A 78 -3.06 -8.06 -7.90
C LEU A 78 -1.59 -7.73 -8.18
N ALA A 79 -0.68 -8.05 -7.26
CA ALA A 79 0.76 -7.88 -7.46
C ALA A 79 1.27 -8.69 -8.66
N ALA A 80 0.84 -9.94 -8.80
CA ALA A 80 1.19 -10.77 -9.95
C ALA A 80 0.67 -10.17 -11.27
N ARG A 81 -0.56 -9.64 -11.28
CA ARG A 81 -1.14 -8.96 -12.44
C ARG A 81 -0.37 -7.69 -12.80
N TYR A 82 -0.06 -6.84 -11.82
CA TYR A 82 0.75 -5.63 -12.02
C TYR A 82 2.12 -5.96 -12.60
N LEU A 83 2.79 -7.00 -12.08
CA LEU A 83 4.10 -7.44 -12.59
C LEU A 83 4.03 -7.87 -14.05
N ALA A 84 3.01 -8.65 -14.42
CA ALA A 84 2.81 -9.11 -15.80
C ALA A 84 2.63 -7.94 -16.78
N GLU A 85 1.93 -6.87 -16.38
CA GLU A 85 1.71 -5.68 -17.20
C GLU A 85 2.94 -4.74 -17.24
N SER A 86 3.66 -4.62 -16.12
CA SER A 86 4.80 -3.72 -16.00
C SER A 86 6.07 -4.17 -16.74
N GLY A 87 6.14 -5.44 -17.14
CA GLY A 87 7.34 -6.04 -17.74
C GLY A 87 8.54 -6.22 -16.79
N ARG A 88 8.40 -5.88 -15.50
CA ARG A 88 9.46 -6.02 -14.49
C ARG A 88 9.75 -7.51 -14.23
N ARG A 89 11.04 -7.88 -14.26
CA ARG A 89 11.51 -9.25 -14.03
C ARG A 89 12.57 -9.28 -12.92
N GLY A 90 12.68 -10.42 -12.24
CA GLY A 90 13.70 -10.64 -11.21
C GLY A 90 13.56 -9.71 -9.99
N VAL A 91 12.33 -9.29 -9.67
CA VAL A 91 12.04 -8.42 -8.54
C VAL A 91 11.57 -9.24 -7.34
N THR A 92 11.94 -8.79 -6.14
CA THR A 92 11.37 -9.26 -4.88
C THR A 92 10.13 -8.44 -4.57
N VAL A 93 9.00 -9.09 -4.32
CA VAL A 93 7.76 -8.41 -3.90
C VAL A 93 7.66 -8.43 -2.39
N ARG A 94 7.34 -7.28 -1.79
CA ARG A 94 7.04 -7.12 -0.37
C ARG A 94 5.65 -6.51 -0.21
N PHE A 95 4.88 -7.01 0.75
CA PHE A 95 3.58 -6.45 1.10
C PHE A 95 3.68 -5.64 2.38
N ASP A 96 3.38 -4.36 2.30
CA ASP A 96 3.45 -3.43 3.41
C ASP A 96 2.05 -2.91 3.76
N VAL A 97 1.88 -2.43 4.98
CA VAL A 97 0.68 -1.69 5.40
C VAL A 97 1.11 -0.32 5.92
N ALA A 98 0.52 0.73 5.40
CA ALA A 98 0.65 2.09 5.92
C ALA A 98 -0.56 2.41 6.81
N SER A 99 -0.32 2.80 8.05
CA SER A 99 -1.33 3.41 8.92
C SER A 99 -1.13 4.92 8.90
N VAL A 100 -2.20 5.67 8.57
CA VAL A 100 -2.17 7.12 8.59
C VAL A 100 -3.17 7.64 9.59
N LEU A 101 -2.67 8.32 10.62
CA LEU A 101 -3.49 8.85 11.70
C LEU A 101 -3.04 10.27 12.03
N ALA A 102 -3.97 11.22 11.94
CA ALA A 102 -3.72 12.64 12.25
C ALA A 102 -2.45 13.18 11.55
N GLY A 103 -2.24 12.81 10.28
CA GLY A 103 -1.09 13.22 9.47
C GLY A 103 0.20 12.42 9.72
N ARG A 104 0.24 11.57 10.75
CA ARG A 104 1.38 10.69 11.02
C ARG A 104 1.26 9.40 10.22
N VAL A 105 2.35 9.02 9.55
CA VAL A 105 2.47 7.78 8.79
C VAL A 105 3.30 6.78 9.59
N GLU A 106 2.81 5.55 9.71
CA GLU A 106 3.54 4.40 10.20
C GLU A 106 3.50 3.30 9.15
N ILE A 107 4.67 2.77 8.78
CA ILE A 107 4.80 1.67 7.81
C ILE A 107 5.13 0.38 8.56
N VAL A 108 4.33 -0.65 8.33
CA VAL A 108 4.64 -2.03 8.72
C VAL A 108 5.15 -2.79 7.51
N PRO A 109 6.48 -2.99 7.38
CA PRO A 109 7.05 -3.74 6.29
C PRO A 109 6.81 -5.24 6.46
N ASN A 110 6.70 -5.99 5.36
CA ASN A 110 6.43 -7.44 5.38
C ASN A 110 5.20 -7.79 6.25
N ALA A 111 4.13 -7.03 6.10
CA ALA A 111 2.92 -7.21 6.89
C ALA A 111 2.28 -8.60 6.71
N PHE A 112 2.52 -9.26 5.57
CA PHE A 112 2.12 -10.64 5.31
C PHE A 112 2.82 -11.29 4.11
#